data_AF-A0A920J0A8-F1
#
_entry.id   AF-A0A920J0A8-F1
#
_cell.length_a   1.000
_cell.length_b   1.000
_cell.length_c   1.000
_cell.angle_alpha   90.00
_cell.angle_beta   90.00
_cell.angle_gamma   90.00
#
_symmetry.space_group_name_H-M   'P 1'
#
loop_
_entity.id
_entity.type
_entity.pdbx_description
1 polymer ?
#
loop_
_entity_poly.entity_id
_entity_poly.type
_entity_poly.pdbx_seq_one_letter_code
_entity_poly.pdbx_strand_id
1 'polypeptide(L)'
;MKRKKNDHKLNLQLFDTSKYERIFSIPEEWFRLLSNQESGFLKDLLIDVNYIDINRNQIKISFRLTSSYNLFKMSMNNPKFKKIIENFFKSNLGEDIKLLVIRPIKN
;
A
#
# COMPACT_ATOMS: atom_id res chain seq x y z
N MET A 1 52.03 5.72 1.01
CA MET A 1 50.74 5.33 0.41
C MET A 1 50.02 4.34 1.32
N LYS A 2 48.86 4.69 1.90
CA LYS A 2 47.88 3.75 2.52
C LYS A 2 46.61 4.53 2.96
N ARG A 3 45.89 5.13 2.00
CA ARG A 3 44.56 5.77 2.19
C ARG A 3 43.65 5.40 1.01
N LYS A 4 43.43 4.11 0.77
CA LYS A 4 42.51 3.64 -0.28
C LYS A 4 41.57 2.51 0.16
N LYS A 5 41.82 1.87 1.30
CA LYS A 5 41.00 0.74 1.78
C LYS A 5 39.82 1.15 2.66
N ASN A 6 39.91 2.26 3.40
CA ASN A 6 38.81 2.70 4.27
C ASN A 6 37.67 3.39 3.49
N ASP A 7 38.01 4.17 2.46
CA ASP A 7 37.01 4.91 1.67
C ASP A 7 36.05 3.95 0.94
N HIS A 8 36.56 2.80 0.48
CA HIS A 8 35.72 1.82 -0.23
C HIS A 8 34.69 1.15 0.69
N LYS A 9 35.05 0.89 1.95
CA LYS A 9 34.14 0.33 2.96
C LYS A 9 33.10 1.35 3.42
N LEU A 10 33.49 2.62 3.58
CA LEU A 10 32.55 3.70 3.88
C LEU A 10 31.55 3.91 2.74
N ASN A 11 32.02 3.91 1.50
CA ASN A 11 31.17 4.04 0.32
C ASN A 11 30.20 2.87 0.16
N LEU A 12 30.59 1.64 0.51
CA LEU A 12 29.67 0.50 0.52
C LEU A 12 28.57 0.62 1.59
N GLN A 13 28.86 1.24 2.73
CA GLN A 13 27.87 1.47 3.79
C GLN A 13 26.91 2.62 3.48
N LEU A 14 27.35 3.63 2.70
CA LEU A 14 26.48 4.73 2.26
C LEU A 14 25.32 4.27 1.35
N PHE A 15 25.47 3.11 0.70
CA PHE A 15 24.43 2.50 -0.15
C PHE A 15 23.79 1.26 0.48
N ASP A 16 24.13 0.91 1.72
CA ASP A 16 23.50 -0.18 2.44
C ASP A 16 22.13 0.28 2.96
N THR A 17 21.15 0.29 2.05
CA THR A 17 19.77 0.68 2.36
C THR A 17 19.04 -0.34 3.23
N SER A 18 19.65 -1.49 3.57
CA SER A 18 19.03 -2.55 4.39
C SER A 18 18.77 -2.12 5.84
N LYS A 19 19.47 -1.08 6.31
CA LYS A 19 19.34 -0.51 7.66
C LYS A 19 18.30 0.60 7.77
N TYR A 20 17.79 1.08 6.64
CA TYR A 20 16.78 2.12 6.62
C TYR A 20 15.42 1.44 6.50
N GLU A 21 14.57 1.63 7.51
CA GLU A 21 13.14 1.41 7.33
C GLU A 21 12.69 2.28 6.16
N ARG A 22 12.18 1.67 5.10
CA ARG A 22 11.44 2.42 4.09
C ARG A 22 10.27 3.05 4.83
N ILE A 23 10.34 4.37 5.03
CA ILE A 23 9.17 5.15 5.41
C ILE A 23 8.28 5.08 4.17
N PHE A 24 7.40 4.09 4.14
CA PHE A 24 6.49 3.89 3.02
C PHE A 24 5.51 5.05 3.01
N SER A 25 5.85 6.11 2.28
CA SER A 25 4.90 7.17 1.98
C SER A 25 3.82 6.57 1.10
N ILE A 26 2.57 6.68 1.56
CA ILE A 26 1.41 6.36 0.73
C ILE A 26 1.55 7.17 -0.58
N PRO A 27 1.49 6.54 -1.77
CA PRO A 27 1.63 7.25 -3.04
C PRO A 27 0.59 8.37 -3.18
N GLU A 28 0.97 9.49 -3.79
CA GLU A 28 0.08 10.63 -4.02
C GLU A 28 -1.16 10.21 -4.83
N GLU A 29 -0.97 9.27 -5.76
CA GLU A 29 -2.03 8.66 -6.56
C GLU A 29 -3.12 8.05 -5.67
N TRP A 30 -2.79 7.52 -4.50
CA TRP A 30 -3.79 6.98 -3.58
C TRP A 30 -4.68 8.07 -2.97
N PHE A 31 -4.08 9.19 -2.57
CA PHE A 31 -4.86 10.32 -2.05
C PHE A 31 -5.79 10.87 -3.14
N ARG A 32 -5.30 10.96 -4.38
CA ARG A 32 -6.12 11.34 -5.54
C ARG A 32 -7.26 10.34 -5.81
N LEU A 33 -6.98 9.04 -5.69
CA LEU A 33 -7.99 8.00 -5.82
C LEU A 33 -9.10 8.16 -4.78
N LEU A 34 -8.75 8.41 -3.52
CA LEU A 34 -9.71 8.60 -2.43
C LEU A 34 -10.46 9.93 -2.49
N SER A 35 -9.81 11.02 -2.92
CA SER A 35 -10.44 12.34 -3.02
C SER A 35 -11.52 12.40 -4.10
N ASN A 36 -11.37 11.59 -5.15
CA ASN A 36 -12.33 11.51 -6.25
C ASN A 36 -13.56 10.65 -5.94
N GLN A 37 -13.66 10.08 -4.73
CA GLN A 37 -14.81 9.27 -4.34
C GLN A 37 -15.89 10.10 -3.65
N GLU A 38 -17.08 10.12 -4.25
CA GLU A 38 -18.28 10.71 -3.64
C GLU A 38 -18.84 9.84 -2.50
N SER A 39 -18.52 8.54 -2.48
CA SER A 39 -19.03 7.60 -1.48
C SER A 39 -18.22 7.61 -0.19
N GLY A 40 -18.81 8.10 0.90
CA GLY A 40 -18.21 8.07 2.24
C GLY A 40 -17.78 6.65 2.69
N PHE A 41 -18.50 5.61 2.25
CA PHE A 41 -18.18 4.22 2.57
C PHE A 41 -16.76 3.81 2.15
N LEU A 42 -16.35 4.09 0.90
CA LEU A 42 -15.02 3.69 0.42
C LEU A 42 -13.92 4.48 1.11
N LYS A 43 -14.17 5.76 1.39
CA LYS A 43 -13.25 6.61 2.13
C LYS A 43 -13.02 6.07 3.54
N ASP A 44 -14.08 5.74 4.27
CA ASP A 44 -13.99 5.17 5.62
C ASP A 44 -13.32 3.78 5.60
N LEU A 45 -13.58 2.98 4.57
CA LEU A 45 -13.01 1.65 4.42
C LEU A 45 -11.49 1.69 4.17
N LEU A 46 -10.99 2.72 3.49
CA LEU A 46 -9.61 2.83 3.02
C LEU A 46 -8.77 3.89 3.76
N ILE A 47 -9.35 4.61 4.73
CA ILE A 47 -8.69 5.71 5.46
C ILE A 47 -7.43 5.27 6.22
N ASP A 48 -7.43 4.02 6.70
CA ASP A 48 -6.40 3.47 7.56
C ASP A 48 -5.38 2.60 6.80
N VAL A 49 -5.35 2.72 5.47
CA VAL A 49 -4.30 2.09 4.65
C VAL A 49 -2.97 2.77 4.96
N ASN A 50 -1.94 1.98 5.29
CA ASN A 50 -0.60 2.47 5.65
C ASN A 50 0.48 2.16 4.61
N TYR A 51 0.20 1.22 3.71
CA TYR A 51 1.15 0.77 2.70
C TYR A 51 0.42 0.37 1.45
N ILE A 52 0.98 0.79 0.32
CA ILE A 52 0.43 0.53 -1.01
C ILE A 52 1.58 0.27 -1.97
N ASP A 53 1.45 -0.81 -2.73
CA ASP A 53 2.35 -1.17 -3.82
C ASP A 53 1.52 -1.48 -5.05
N ILE A 54 1.63 -0.61 -6.06
CA ILE A 54 0.91 -0.71 -7.32
C ILE A 54 1.90 -1.20 -8.39
N ASN A 55 1.74 -2.44 -8.81
CA ASN A 55 2.39 -3.03 -9.97
C ASN A 55 1.36 -3.19 -11.10
N ARG A 56 1.83 -3.33 -12.35
CA ARG A 56 1.02 -3.27 -13.58
C ARG A 56 -0.39 -3.89 -13.49
N ASN A 57 -0.53 -5.09 -12.90
CA ASN A 57 -1.82 -5.78 -12.77
C ASN A 57 -2.13 -6.18 -11.31
N GLN A 58 -1.46 -5.58 -10.34
CA GLN A 58 -1.59 -5.97 -8.95
C GLN A 58 -1.44 -4.77 -8.04
N ILE A 59 -2.42 -4.57 -7.16
CA ILE A 59 -2.32 -3.65 -6.05
C ILE A 59 -2.23 -4.44 -4.75
N LYS A 60 -1.23 -4.11 -3.94
CA LYS A 60 -1.10 -4.58 -2.56
C LYS A 60 -1.43 -3.43 -1.65
N ILE A 61 -2.33 -3.66 -0.71
CA ILE A 61 -2.62 -2.72 0.37
C ILE A 61 -2.37 -3.39 1.71
N SER A 62 -1.88 -2.61 2.67
CA SER A 62 -1.89 -2.99 4.09
C SER A 62 -2.58 -1.92 4.90
N PHE A 63 -3.24 -2.34 5.97
CA PHE A 63 -3.90 -1.47 6.92
C PHE A 63 -3.02 -1.28 8.14
N ARG A 64 -3.06 -0.11 8.76
CA ARG A 64 -2.40 0.16 10.04
C ARG A 64 -3.01 -0.67 11.16
N LEU A 65 -4.35 -0.67 11.25
CA LEU A 65 -5.09 -1.34 12.32
C LEU A 65 -5.66 -2.68 11.83
N THR A 66 -5.65 -3.66 12.74
CA THR A 66 -6.27 -4.96 12.49
C THR A 66 -7.80 -4.84 12.35
N SER A 67 -8.42 -3.88 13.03
CA SER A 67 -9.87 -3.60 12.92
C SER A 67 -10.25 -3.18 11.50
N SER A 68 -9.48 -2.26 10.90
CA SER A 68 -9.68 -1.79 9.53
C SER A 68 -9.51 -2.92 8.50
N TYR A 69 -8.47 -3.75 8.67
CA TYR A 69 -8.29 -4.96 7.87
C TYR A 69 -9.49 -5.92 7.97
N ASN A 70 -9.99 -6.15 9.18
CA ASN A 70 -11.14 -7.04 9.40
C ASN A 70 -12.42 -6.47 8.77
N LEU A 71 -12.65 -5.16 8.91
CA LEU A 71 -13.77 -4.47 8.27
C LEU A 71 -13.70 -4.61 6.76
N PHE A 72 -12.54 -4.35 6.16
CA PHE A 72 -12.30 -4.55 4.72
C PHE A 72 -12.64 -5.98 4.29
N LYS A 73 -12.12 -6.98 5.02
CA LYS A 73 -12.39 -8.38 4.73
C LYS A 73 -13.88 -8.73 4.83
N MET A 74 -14.58 -8.20 5.83
CA MET A 74 -16.03 -8.39 5.97
C MET A 74 -16.80 -7.74 4.82
N SER A 75 -16.40 -6.54 4.38
CA SER A 75 -16.98 -5.88 3.21
C SER A 75 -16.79 -6.70 1.93
N MET A 76 -15.62 -7.31 1.73
CA MET A 76 -15.36 -8.20 0.59
C MET A 76 -16.19 -9.49 0.61
N ASN A 77 -16.65 -9.94 1.77
CA ASN A 77 -17.55 -11.10 1.89
C ASN A 77 -19.00 -10.76 1.55
N ASN A 78 -19.37 -9.47 1.56
CA ASN A 78 -20.69 -9.01 1.17
C ASN A 78 -20.73 -8.72 -0.35
N PRO A 79 -21.57 -9.41 -1.15
CA PRO A 79 -21.59 -9.24 -2.60
C PRO A 79 -21.82 -7.79 -3.08
N LYS A 80 -22.66 -7.04 -2.35
CA LYS A 80 -22.96 -5.64 -2.69
C LYS A 80 -21.72 -4.76 -2.53
N PHE A 81 -21.05 -4.85 -1.39
CA PHE A 81 -19.86 -4.06 -1.11
C PHE A 81 -18.66 -4.52 -1.94
N LYS A 82 -18.49 -5.84 -2.12
CA LYS A 82 -17.48 -6.40 -3.01
C LYS A 82 -17.56 -5.79 -4.41
N LYS A 83 -18.75 -5.73 -5.01
CA LYS A 83 -18.94 -5.14 -6.35
C LYS A 83 -18.56 -3.66 -6.39
N ILE A 84 -18.90 -2.90 -5.34
CA ILE A 84 -18.53 -1.48 -5.22
C ILE A 84 -17.00 -1.33 -5.16
N ILE A 85 -16.33 -2.12 -4.32
CA ILE A 85 -14.88 -2.10 -4.14
C ILE A 85 -14.16 -2.52 -5.44
N GLU A 86 -14.60 -3.61 -6.07
CA GLU A 86 -14.03 -4.08 -7.34
C GLU A 86 -14.20 -3.05 -8.46
N ASN A 87 -15.39 -2.47 -8.60
CA ASN A 87 -15.63 -1.42 -9.60
C ASN A 87 -14.75 -0.20 -9.37
N PHE A 88 -14.53 0.20 -8.11
CA PHE A 88 -13.63 1.30 -7.77
C PHE A 88 -12.19 1.02 -8.22
N PHE A 89 -11.63 -0.15 -7.92
CA PHE A 89 -10.27 -0.45 -8.36
C PHE A 89 -10.17 -0.62 -9.87
N LYS A 90 -11.16 -1.26 -10.51
CA LYS A 90 -11.17 -1.49 -11.95
C LYS A 90 -11.31 -0.20 -12.76
N SER A 91 -12.18 0.71 -12.35
CA SER A 91 -12.38 1.98 -13.06
C SER A 91 -11.15 2.88 -13.02
N ASN A 92 -10.32 2.73 -11.99
CA ASN A 92 -9.15 3.57 -11.79
C ASN A 92 -7.84 2.93 -12.26
N LEU A 93 -7.73 1.60 -12.23
CA LEU A 93 -6.47 0.88 -12.46
C LEU A 93 -6.56 -0.18 -13.59
N GLY A 94 -7.75 -0.42 -14.15
CA GLY A 94 -8.01 -1.37 -15.24
C GLY A 94 -8.71 -2.66 -14.82
N GLU A 95 -9.34 -3.34 -15.79
CA GLU A 95 -10.17 -4.53 -15.57
C GLU A 95 -9.40 -5.75 -15.02
N ASP A 96 -8.12 -5.88 -15.36
CA ASP A 96 -7.28 -7.04 -15.04
C ASP A 96 -6.47 -6.89 -13.74
N ILE A 97 -6.98 -6.10 -12.79
CA ILE A 97 -6.27 -5.85 -11.55
C ILE A 97 -6.56 -6.91 -10.47
N LYS A 98 -5.48 -7.41 -9.85
CA LYS A 98 -5.54 -8.26 -8.66
C LYS A 98 -5.31 -7.44 -7.39
N LEU A 99 -6.32 -7.39 -6.52
CA LEU A 99 -6.20 -6.80 -5.19
C LEU A 99 -5.66 -7.83 -4.18
N LEU A 100 -4.53 -7.50 -3.56
CA LEU A 100 -3.96 -8.23 -2.44
C LEU A 100 -4.04 -7.38 -1.18
N VAL A 101 -4.62 -7.94 -0.12
CA VAL A 101 -4.73 -7.27 1.18
C VAL A 101 -3.86 -7.99 2.18
N ILE A 102 -2.88 -7.28 2.72
CA ILE A 102 -1.90 -7.80 3.65
C ILE A 102 -2.33 -7.41 5.07
N ARG A 103 -2.43 -8.42 5.94
CA ARG A 103 -2.71 -8.20 7.36
C ARG A 103 -1.59 -7.35 7.98
N PRO A 104 -1.90 -6.36 8.84
CA PRO A 104 -0.89 -5.64 9.59
C PRO A 104 0.03 -6.60 10.35
N ILE A 105 1.33 -6.36 10.27
CA ILE A 105 2.31 -7.03 11.12
C ILE A 105 2.13 -6.47 12.52
N LYS A 106 1.86 -7.34 13.51
CA LYS A 106 1.86 -6.93 14.91
C LYS A 106 3.30 -6.53 15.25
N ASN A 107 3.53 -5.25 15.51
CA ASN A 107 4.71 -4.81 16.27
C ASN A 107 4.57 -5.27 17.72
#